data_AF-A0A536ALM8-F1
#
_entry.id   AF-A0A536ALM8-F1
#
_cell.length_a   1.000
_cell.length_b   1.000
_cell.length_c   1.000
_cell.angle_alpha   90.00
_cell.angle_beta   90.00
_cell.angle_gamma   90.00
#
_symmetry.space_group_name_H-M   'P 1'
#
loop_
_entity.id
_entity.type
_entity.pdbx_description
1 polymer ?
#
loop_
_entity_poly.entity_id
_entity_poly.type
_entity_poly.pdbx_seq_one_letter_code
_entity_poly.pdbx_strand_id
1 'polypeptide(L)' 'MAGGVAGALVFGALVGLGGILSSRVGNPIPVVVLAVAGAYGGWLLGVIVFGAVRGGNDKTPS' A
#
# COMPACT_ATOMS: atom_id res chain seq x y z
N MET A 1 9.89 0.23 10.86
CA MET A 1 10.21 1.09 9.71
C MET A 1 9.85 0.45 8.36
N ALA A 2 10.26 -0.78 8.07
CA ALA A 2 10.06 -1.42 6.76
C ALA A 2 8.60 -1.47 6.25
N GLY A 3 7.63 -1.84 7.09
CA GLY A 3 6.22 -1.93 6.68
C GLY A 3 5.59 -0.59 6.28
N GLY A 4 5.97 0.50 6.95
CA GLY A 4 5.49 1.85 6.62
C GLY A 4 6.05 2.35 5.28
N VAL A 5 7.30 2.04 4.97
CA VAL A 5 7.93 2.40 3.69
C VAL A 5 7.29 1.63 2.54
N ALA A 6 7.05 0.32 2.71
CA ALA A 6 6.35 -0.49 1.72
C ALA A 6 4.91 0.02 1.45
N GLY A 7 4.17 0.37 2.51
CA GLY A 7 2.83 0.95 2.38
C GLY A 7 2.83 2.30 1.66
N ALA A 8 3.78 3.19 1.98
CA ALA A 8 3.90 4.50 1.34
C ALA A 8 4.22 4.40 -0.16
N LEU A 9 5.07 3.45 -0.56
CA LEU A 9 5.40 3.19 -1.97
C LEU A 9 4.18 2.73 -2.77
N VAL A 10 3.40 1.78 -2.24
CA VAL A 10 2.21 1.27 -2.91
C VAL A 10 1.11 2.32 -2.99
N PHE A 11 0.91 3.08 -1.91
CA PHE A 11 -0.05 4.19 -1.92
C PHE A 11 0.32 5.26 -2.95
N GLY A 12 1.58 5.71 -2.96
CA GLY A 12 2.07 6.69 -3.93
C GLY A 12 1.92 6.22 -5.38
N ALA A 13 2.23 4.95 -5.66
CA ALA A 13 2.08 4.37 -6.99
C ALA A 13 0.61 4.35 -7.46
N LEU A 14 -0.34 3.97 -6.59
CA LEU A 14 -1.76 3.96 -6.93
C LEU A 14 -2.32 5.38 -7.12
N VAL A 15 -1.95 6.33 -6.26
CA VAL A 15 -2.41 7.72 -6.40
C VAL A 15 -1.89 8.33 -7.72
N GLY A 16 -0.62 8.09 -8.06
CA GLY A 16 -0.04 8.53 -9.33
C GLY A 16 -0.74 7.93 -10.55
N LEU A 17 -1.01 6.61 -10.51
CA LEU A 17 -1.74 5.92 -11.58
C LEU A 17 -3.17 6.45 -11.71
N GLY A 18 -3.85 6.72 -10.58
CA GLY A 18 -5.18 7.31 -10.54
C GLY A 18 -5.23 8.69 -11.17
N GLY A 19 -4.23 9.54 -10.91
CA GLY A 19 -4.08 10.84 -11.56
C GLY A 19 -3.95 10.75 -13.07
N ILE A 20 -3.14 9.80 -13.58
CA ILE A 20 -3.01 9.55 -15.03
C ILE A 20 -4.36 9.12 -15.63
N LEU A 21 -5.08 8.20 -14.97
CA LEU A 21 -6.42 7.80 -15.42
C LEU A 21 -7.42 8.97 -15.39
N SER A 22 -7.38 9.83 -14.36
CA SER A 22 -8.26 11.00 -14.25
C SER A 22 -8.11 11.92 -15.45
N SER A 23 -6.88 12.17 -15.87
CA SER A 23 -6.58 12.99 -17.05
C SER A 23 -7.04 12.35 -18.36
N ARG A 24 -7.13 11.01 -18.43
CA ARG A 24 -7.60 10.30 -19.62
C ARG A 24 -9.13 10.23 -19.71
N VAL A 25 -9.80 10.10 -18.59
CA VAL A 25 -11.26 9.87 -18.53
C VAL A 25 -12.04 11.17 -18.27
N GLY A 26 -11.35 12.25 -17.90
CA GLY A 26 -11.97 13.54 -17.55
C GLY A 26 -12.87 13.47 -16.31
N ASN A 27 -12.72 12.40 -15.52
CA ASN A 27 -13.58 12.07 -14.39
C ASN A 27 -12.69 11.80 -13.16
N PRO A 28 -12.97 12.38 -11.97
CA PRO A 28 -12.19 12.16 -10.76
C PRO A 28 -12.39 10.80 -10.09
N ILE A 29 -13.41 10.02 -10.48
CA ILE A 29 -13.72 8.69 -9.88
C ILE A 29 -12.50 7.74 -9.85
N PRO A 30 -11.68 7.60 -10.92
CA PRO A 30 -10.51 6.73 -10.89
C PRO A 30 -9.52 7.10 -9.78
N VAL A 31 -9.31 8.39 -9.50
CA VAL A 31 -8.41 8.83 -8.42
C VAL A 31 -8.95 8.37 -7.06
N VAL A 32 -10.25 8.57 -6.82
CA VAL A 32 -10.90 8.22 -5.56
C VAL A 32 -10.84 6.70 -5.34
N VAL A 33 -11.17 5.91 -6.36
CA VAL A 33 -11.13 4.45 -6.27
C VAL A 33 -9.70 3.96 -6.01
N LEU A 34 -8.71 4.50 -6.73
CA LEU A 34 -7.31 4.12 -6.51
C LEU A 34 -6.76 4.60 -5.17
N ALA A 35 -7.17 5.76 -4.67
CA ALA A 35 -6.78 6.23 -3.34
C ALA A 35 -7.31 5.29 -2.24
N VAL A 36 -8.58 4.87 -2.33
CA VAL A 36 -9.18 3.92 -1.36
C VAL A 36 -8.53 2.54 -1.48
N ALA A 37 -8.34 2.04 -2.70
CA ALA A 37 -7.66 0.76 -2.95
C ALA A 37 -6.20 0.79 -2.46
N GLY A 38 -5.50 1.91 -2.66
CA GLY A 38 -4.14 2.12 -2.19
C GLY A 38 -4.04 2.21 -0.67
N ALA A 39 -5.00 2.87 -0.01
CA ALA A 39 -5.07 2.90 1.44
C ALA A 39 -5.26 1.50 2.04
N TYR A 40 -6.17 0.71 1.44
CA TYR A 40 -6.42 -0.66 1.87
C TYR A 40 -5.23 -1.59 1.59
N GLY A 41 -4.64 -1.48 0.40
CA GLY A 41 -3.45 -2.26 0.01
C GLY A 41 -2.23 -1.91 0.86
N GLY A 42 -2.01 -0.63 1.13
CA GLY A 42 -0.94 -0.16 2.02
C GLY A 42 -1.14 -0.61 3.46
N TRP A 43 -2.38 -0.61 3.96
CA TRP A 43 -2.71 -1.16 5.29
C TRP A 43 -2.42 -2.67 5.37
N LEU A 44 -2.90 -3.46 4.41
CA LEU A 44 -2.65 -4.90 4.35
C LEU A 44 -1.15 -5.21 4.27
N LEU A 45 -0.39 -4.51 3.42
CA LEU A 45 1.06 -4.64 3.34
C LEU A 45 1.74 -4.29 4.67
N GLY A 46 1.28 -3.24 5.34
CA GLY A 46 1.74 -2.88 6.67
C GLY A 46 1.57 -4.03 7.67
N VAL A 47 0.38 -4.65 7.71
CA VAL A 47 0.07 -5.79 8.60
C VAL A 47 0.89 -7.03 8.23
N ILE A 48 1.04 -7.35 6.95
CA ILE A 48 1.82 -8.50 6.47
C ILE A 48 3.30 -8.36 6.84
N VAL A 49 3.92 -7.21 6.54
CA VAL A 49 5.33 -6.97 6.87
C VAL A 49 5.55 -6.98 8.37
N PHE A 50 4.62 -6.39 9.12
CA PHE A 50 4.68 -6.40 10.58
C PHE A 50 4.56 -7.80 11.17
N GLY A 51 3.67 -8.63 10.63
CA GLY A 51 3.56 -10.05 10.98
C GLY A 51 4.82 -10.83 10.62
N ALA A 52 5.41 -10.59 9.45
CA ALA A 52 6.65 -11.24 9.02
C ALA A 52 7.84 -10.87 9.91
N VAL A 53 7.97 -9.60 10.30
CA VAL A 53 9.05 -9.13 11.20
C VAL A 53 8.89 -9.73 12.59
N ARG A 54 7.67 -9.84 13.11
CA ARG A 54 7.43 -10.38 14.46
C ARG A 54 7.53 -11.90 14.51
N GLY A 55 6.94 -12.60 13.54
CA GLY A 55 7.00 -14.07 13.48
C GLY A 55 8.37 -14.63 13.09
N GLY A 56 9.29 -13.80 12.59
CA GLY A 56 10.69 -14.19 12.35
C GLY A 56 11.54 -14.28 13.64
N ASN A 57 11.21 -13.50 14.66
CA ASN A 57 11.95 -13.48 15.94
C ASN A 57 11.62 -14.67 16.85
N ASP A 58 10.50 -15.35 16.63
CA ASP A 58 10.09 -16.54 17.42
C ASP A 58 10.72 -17.85 16.89
N LYS A 59 11.49 -17.81 15.80
CA LYS A 59 12.14 -18.98 15.16
C LYS A 59 13.65 -19.10 15.49
N THR A 60 14.01 -18.99 16.76
CA THR A 60 15.32 -19.48 17.25
C THR A 60 15.10 -20.50 18.37
N PRO A 61 15.05 -21.81 18.08
CA PRO A 61 15.29 -22.80 19.11
C PRO A 61 16.79 -22.81 19.39
N SER A 62 17.15 -22.44 20.62
CA SER A 62 18.47 -22.61 21.25
C SER A 62 18.94 -24.06 21.23
#